data_AF-A0A831QK39-F1
#
_entry.id   AF-A0A831QK39-F1
#
_cell.length_a   1.000
_cell.length_b   1.000
_cell.length_c   1.000
_cell.angle_alpha   90.00
_cell.angle_beta   90.00
_cell.angle_gamma   90.00
#
_symmetry.space_group_name_H-M   'P 1'
#
loop_
_entity.id
_entity.type
_entity.pdbx_description
1 polymer ?
#
loop_
_entity_poly.entity_id
_entity_poly.type
_entity_poly.pdbx_seq_one_letter_code
_entity_poly.pdbx_strand_id
1 'polypeptide(L)' 'MNLPKPGHEQYEKFKNVDCKYWFDYKYCHTTGARFQKISRSLKACREAKNQWLKKQGESHE' A
#
# COMPACT_ATOMS: atom_id res chain seq x y z
N MET A 1 -3.54 -7.96 -18.44
CA MET A 1 -3.81 -7.50 -17.06
C MET A 1 -2.48 -7.14 -16.41
N ASN A 2 -2.18 -5.85 -16.26
CA ASN A 2 -0.93 -5.40 -15.63
C ASN A 2 -1.02 -5.58 -14.11
N LEU A 3 -0.74 -6.79 -13.63
CA LEU A 3 -0.48 -6.98 -12.21
C LEU A 3 0.81 -6.20 -11.87
N PRO A 4 0.83 -5.40 -10.79
CA PRO A 4 2.05 -4.73 -10.36
C PRO A 4 3.11 -5.80 -10.10
N LYS A 5 4.30 -5.57 -10.66
CA LYS A 5 5.44 -6.49 -10.49
C LYS A 5 5.69 -6.73 -9.00
N PRO A 6 6.17 -7.92 -8.61
CA PRO A 6 6.57 -8.17 -7.23
C PRO A 6 7.56 -7.09 -6.76
N GLY A 7 7.28 -6.47 -5.61
CA GLY A 7 8.06 -5.36 -5.07
C GLY A 7 7.67 -3.97 -5.56
N HIS A 8 6.64 -3.83 -6.41
CA HIS A 8 6.20 -2.53 -6.92
C HIS A 8 5.13 -1.89 -6.03
N GLU A 9 5.30 -0.59 -5.75
CA GLU A 9 4.24 0.25 -5.18
C GLU A 9 3.47 0.97 -6.29
N GLN A 10 2.14 1.07 -6.12
CA GLN A 10 1.25 1.84 -6.96
C GLN A 10 0.33 2.65 -6.07
N TYR A 11 0.02 3.88 -6.45
CA TYR A 11 -0.92 4.70 -5.73
C TYR A 11 -1.76 5.53 -6.69
N GLU A 12 -3.01 5.74 -6.31
CA GLU A 12 -3.95 6.59 -7.03
C GLU A 12 -4.44 7.69 -6.10
N LYS A 13 -4.41 8.93 -6.59
CA LYS A 13 -4.96 10.08 -5.87
C LYS A 13 -6.38 10.31 -6.36
N PHE A 14 -7.34 10.27 -5.45
CA PHE A 14 -8.73 10.53 -5.75
C PHE A 14 -9.30 11.58 -4.80
N LYS A 15 -10.40 12.21 -5.22
CA LYS A 15 -11.13 13.18 -4.41
C LYS A 15 -12.33 12.46 -3.80
N ASN A 16 -12.43 12.45 -2.47
CA ASN A 16 -13.57 11.87 -1.76
C ASN A 16 -14.81 12.78 -1.90
N VAL A 17 -16.00 12.29 -1.54
CA VAL A 17 -17.26 13.05 -1.46
C VAL A 17 -17.14 14.34 -0.65
N ASP A 18 -16.30 14.35 0.39
CA ASP A 18 -15.98 15.54 1.20
C ASP A 18 -15.04 16.55 0.49
N CYS A 19 -14.84 16.40 -0.82
CA CYS A 19 -13.89 17.17 -1.63
C CYS A 19 -12.42 17.15 -1.15
N LYS A 20 -12.07 16.29 -0.19
CA LYS A 20 -10.69 16.11 0.29
C LYS A 20 -9.95 15.12 -0.60
N TYR A 21 -8.64 15.33 -0.76
CA TYR A 21 -7.78 14.38 -1.46
C TYR A 21 -7.41 13.21 -0.57
N TRP A 22 -7.51 12.02 -1.15
CA TRP A 22 -7.11 10.76 -0.56
C TRP A 22 -6.22 9.99 -1.53
N PHE A 23 -5.40 9.12 -0.98
CA PHE A 23 -4.49 8.27 -1.72
C PHE A 23 -4.89 6.82 -1.46
N ASP A 24 -5.28 6.11 -2.50
CA ASP A 24 -5.40 4.66 -2.50
C ASP A 24 -4.03 4.08 -2.82
N TYR A 25 -3.35 3.55 -1.80
CA TYR A 25 -2.02 2.98 -1.91
C TYR A 25 -2.11 1.46 -1.99
N LYS A 26 -1.48 0.87 -2.99
CA LYS A 26 -1.42 -0.57 -3.24
C LYS A 26 0.04 -1.00 -3.35
N TYR A 27 0.37 -2.12 -2.73
CA TYR A 27 1.70 -2.70 -2.76
C TYR A 27 1.59 -4.21 -2.93
N CYS A 28 2.28 -4.74 -3.94
CA CYS A 28 2.43 -6.18 -4.12
C CYS A 28 3.80 -6.61 -3.57
N HIS A 29 3.76 -7.46 -2.55
CA HIS A 29 4.96 -8.08 -2.00
C HIS A 29 5.48 -9.17 -2.95
N THR A 30 6.77 -9.49 -2.81
CA THR A 30 7.45 -10.51 -3.63
C THR A 30 6.92 -11.92 -3.39
N THR A 31 6.37 -12.18 -2.20
CA THR A 31 5.75 -13.48 -1.85
C THR A 31 4.33 -13.64 -2.39
N GLY A 32 3.81 -12.68 -3.16
CA GLY A 32 2.43 -12.67 -3.66
C GLY A 32 1.41 -12.05 -2.69
N ALA A 33 1.82 -11.75 -1.46
CA ALA A 33 0.99 -11.01 -0.51
C ALA A 33 0.73 -9.57 -0.98
N ARG A 34 -0.48 -9.04 -0.73
CA ARG A 34 -0.89 -7.71 -1.20
C ARG A 34 -1.28 -6.84 -0.02
N PHE A 35 -0.79 -5.61 -0.02
CA PHE A 35 -1.14 -4.59 0.96
C PHE A 35 -1.87 -3.44 0.26
N GLN A 36 -3.02 -3.06 0.80
CA GLN A 36 -3.78 -1.90 0.33
C GLN A 36 -4.15 -1.02 1.52
N LYS A 37 -3.99 0.30 1.36
CA LYS A 37 -4.41 1.28 2.36
C LYS A 37 -4.83 2.59 1.72
N ILE A 38 -5.96 3.11 2.17
CA ILE A 38 -6.45 4.42 1.80
C ILE A 38 -6.13 5.41 2.93
N SER A 39 -5.44 6.51 2.61
CA SER A 39 -5.13 7.55 3.59
C SER A 39 -5.00 8.93 2.95
N ARG A 40 -5.07 9.98 3.76
CA ARG A 40 -4.89 11.38 3.32
C ARG A 40 -3.45 11.72 2.97
N SER A 41 -2.50 10.88 3.36
CA SER A 41 -1.08 11.11 3.15
C SER A 41 -0.37 9.85 2.67
N LEU A 42 0.40 9.97 1.58
CA LEU A 42 1.28 8.88 1.10
C LEU A 42 2.28 8.44 2.17
N LYS A 43 2.78 9.37 3.00
CA LYS A 43 3.66 9.06 4.13
C LYS A 43 3.02 8.04 5.08
N ALA A 44 1.76 8.28 5.48
CA ALA A 44 1.03 7.37 6.36
C ALA A 44 0.79 5.99 5.72
N CYS A 45 0.54 5.94 4.40
CA CYS A 45 0.43 4.68 3.68
C CYS A 45 1.78 3.92 3.66
N ARG A 46 2.90 4.62 3.45
CA ARG A 46 4.24 4.02 3.47
C ARG A 46 4.64 3.51 4.85
N GLU A 47 4.35 4.27 5.91
CA GLU A 47 4.60 3.83 7.28
C GLU A 47 3.80 2.55 7.61
N ALA A 48 2.53 2.50 7.21
CA ALA A 48 1.71 1.31 7.37
C ALA A 48 2.20 0.11 6.53
N LYS A 49 2.67 0.34 5.29
CA LYS A 49 3.35 -0.70 4.50
C LYS A 49 4.56 -1.22 5.24
N ASN A 50 5.42 -0.34 5.77
CA ASN A 50 6.64 -0.75 6.46
C ASN A 50 6.33 -1.56 7.72
N GLN A 51 5.31 -1.19 8.49
CA GLN A 51 4.84 -1.98 9.63
C GLN A 51 4.28 -3.33 9.19
N TRP A 52 3.53 -3.37 8.09
CA TRP A 52 3.03 -4.62 7.53
C TRP A 52 4.17 -5.52 7.05
N LEU A 53 5.16 -4.97 6.35
CA LEU A 53 6.36 -5.69 5.92
C LEU A 53 7.15 -6.27 7.09
N LYS A 54 7.31 -5.50 8.19
CA LYS A 54 7.94 -6.01 9.42
C LYS A 54 7.20 -7.25 9.95
N LYS A 55 5.86 -7.17 10.06
CA LYS A 55 5.04 -8.31 10.49
C LYS A 55 5.12 -9.52 9.54
N GLN A 56 5.24 -9.28 8.24
CA GLN A 56 5.41 -10.35 7.24
C GLN A 56 6.80 -10.99 7.33
N GLY A 57 7.85 -10.22 7.61
CA GLY A 57 9.20 -10.72 7.86
C GLY A 57 9.31 -11.49 9.19
N GLU A 58 8.56 -11.08 10.21
CA GLU A 58 8.46 -11.78 11.50
C GLU A 58 7.60 -13.05 11.46
N SER A 59 6.85 -13.29 10.37
CA SER A 59 6.08 -14.55 10.18
C SER A 59 6.89 -15.64 9.46
N HIS A 60 8.21 -15.48 9.35
CA HIS A 60 9.14 -16.48 8.81
C HIS A 60 10.12 -16.91 9.90
N GLU A 61 9.60 -17.47 10.99
CA GLU A 61 10.34 -18.32 11.94
C GLU A 61 9.49 -19.54 12.29
#